data_AF-A0A0R3VVU9-F1
#
_entry.id   AF-A0A0R3VVU9-F1
#
_cell.length_a   1.000
_cell.length_b   1.000
_cell.length_c   1.000
_cell.angle_alpha   90.00
_cell.angle_beta   90.00
_cell.angle_gamma   90.00
#
_symmetry.space_group_name_H-M   'P 1'
#
loop_
_entity.id
_entity.type
_entity.pdbx_description
1 polymer ?
#
loop_
_entity_poly.entity_id
_entity_poly.type
_entity_poly.pdbx_seq_one_letter_code
_entity_poly.pdbx_strand_id
1 'polypeptide(L)'
;MHSPSSSFDASCFIRKFSLRKKKWPDDYVATGDRQSTITRGKHSSTPSSPTSPSFAFSSFSATVVPVSSASPQPLTSHALAELRAQFSEQLKCLDSKLDLDVTVMSELHEFYRRRALVEQDYSDALAKLVNSLKHKHSNETGKRPNWANYTTTTLWNTLLGTTLRLSDAHATLSEIFGKHMVQRLADMDEDANRLHKQCLDDSTGP
;
A
#
# COMPACT_ATOMS: atom_id res chain seq x y z
N MET A 1 -23.10 37.63 16.13
CA MET A 1 -22.11 36.59 16.44
C MET A 1 -22.83 35.29 16.67
N HIS A 2 -22.40 34.24 15.95
CA HIS A 2 -22.64 32.79 16.12
C HIS A 2 -22.94 32.14 14.76
N SER A 3 -21.90 31.53 14.19
CA SER A 3 -21.97 30.60 13.06
C SER A 3 -22.41 29.22 13.57
N PRO A 4 -23.22 28.45 12.83
CA PRO A 4 -23.31 27.01 13.04
C PRO A 4 -22.35 26.30 12.07
N SER A 5 -21.42 25.55 12.66
CA SER A 5 -20.57 24.57 11.99
C SER A 5 -21.43 23.43 11.42
N SER A 6 -21.51 23.31 10.10
CA SER A 6 -22.10 22.13 9.45
C SER A 6 -21.12 20.96 9.53
N SER A 7 -21.32 20.12 10.54
CA SER A 7 -20.71 18.79 10.66
C SER A 7 -21.18 17.92 9.48
N PHE A 8 -20.23 17.31 8.77
CA PHE A 8 -20.49 16.22 7.83
C PHE A 8 -20.88 14.97 8.63
N ASP A 9 -22.17 14.65 8.64
CA ASP A 9 -22.70 13.47 9.31
C ASP A 9 -22.51 12.23 8.40
N ALA A 10 -21.48 11.44 8.68
CA ALA A 10 -21.20 10.17 8.00
C ALA A 10 -22.06 8.99 8.51
N SER A 11 -23.06 9.24 9.37
CA SER A 11 -23.74 8.19 10.14
C SER A 11 -24.85 7.41 9.42
N CYS A 12 -25.05 7.54 8.09
CA CYS A 12 -26.21 6.93 7.41
C CYS A 12 -25.94 5.87 6.33
N PHE A 13 -24.71 5.36 6.14
CA PHE A 13 -24.45 4.33 5.10
C PHE A 13 -23.98 2.95 5.56
N ILE A 14 -24.11 2.61 6.85
CA ILE A 14 -23.92 1.22 7.29
C ILE A 14 -25.27 0.49 7.34
N ARG A 15 -25.86 0.26 6.16
CA ARG A 15 -26.90 -0.77 6.01
C ARG A 15 -26.23 -2.12 5.76
N LYS A 16 -26.32 -2.97 6.80
CA LYS A 16 -26.23 -4.43 6.79
C LYS A 16 -26.13 -5.06 5.39
N PHE A 17 -24.96 -5.61 5.04
CA PHE A 17 -24.86 -6.60 3.98
C PHE A 17 -24.66 -8.00 4.56
N SER A 18 -25.74 -8.78 4.47
CA SER A 18 -25.77 -10.23 4.64
C SER A 18 -24.89 -10.90 3.57
N LEU A 19 -23.91 -11.69 3.98
CA LEU A 19 -23.11 -12.56 3.10
C LEU A 19 -23.95 -13.75 2.59
N ARG A 20 -25.04 -13.48 1.88
CA ARG A 20 -25.79 -14.52 1.15
C ARG A 20 -25.97 -14.09 -0.30
N LYS A 21 -25.12 -14.68 -1.16
CA LYS A 21 -25.09 -14.60 -2.63
C LYS A 21 -24.85 -13.21 -3.23
N LYS A 22 -23.61 -12.69 -3.12
CA LYS A 22 -23.05 -11.83 -4.17
C LYS A 22 -22.18 -12.70 -5.07
N LYS A 23 -22.58 -12.87 -6.33
CA LYS A 23 -21.73 -13.41 -7.39
C LYS A 23 -20.71 -12.30 -7.70
N TRP A 24 -19.46 -12.53 -7.33
CA TRP A 24 -18.37 -11.63 -7.70
C TRP A 24 -18.16 -11.74 -9.22
N PRO A 25 -17.90 -10.63 -9.94
CA PRO A 25 -17.49 -10.69 -11.34
C PRO A 25 -16.26 -11.59 -11.48
N ASP A 26 -16.27 -12.51 -12.44
CA ASP A 26 -15.25 -13.56 -12.65
C ASP A 26 -13.91 -12.99 -13.20
N ASP A 27 -13.73 -11.67 -13.18
CA ASP A 27 -12.64 -10.99 -13.88
C ASP A 27 -11.30 -10.98 -13.11
N TYR A 28 -11.23 -11.64 -11.93
CA TYR A 28 -10.03 -11.63 -11.09
C TYR A 28 -8.92 -12.59 -11.51
N VAL A 29 -9.12 -13.40 -12.56
CA VAL A 29 -8.08 -14.31 -13.10
C VAL A 29 -7.96 -14.13 -14.62
N ALA A 30 -7.37 -13.01 -15.04
CA ALA A 30 -6.80 -12.90 -16.38
C ALA A 30 -5.33 -13.34 -16.34
N THR A 31 -5.08 -14.65 -16.21
CA THR A 31 -3.78 -15.23 -16.54
C THR A 31 -3.64 -15.26 -18.06
N GLY A 32 -2.49 -14.76 -18.53
CA GLY A 32 -2.23 -14.41 -19.91
C GLY A 32 -2.43 -15.51 -20.94
N ASP A 33 -3.05 -15.11 -22.04
CA ASP A 33 -3.04 -15.85 -23.30
C ASP A 33 -1.80 -15.43 -24.10
N ARG A 34 -0.89 -16.39 -24.36
CA ARG A 34 -0.40 -16.72 -25.71
C ARG A 34 0.62 -17.85 -25.66
N GLN A 35 0.13 -19.02 -26.08
CA GLN A 35 0.91 -20.12 -26.62
C GLN A 35 1.51 -19.70 -27.97
N SER A 36 2.83 -19.84 -28.15
CA SER A 36 3.45 -19.93 -29.48
C SER A 36 4.79 -20.68 -29.43
N THR A 37 4.70 -21.93 -29.88
CA THR A 37 5.62 -22.66 -30.77
C THR A 37 7.12 -22.69 -30.44
N ILE A 38 7.54 -23.89 -30.02
CA ILE A 38 8.93 -24.35 -29.95
C ILE A 38 9.57 -24.36 -31.33
N THR A 39 10.68 -23.62 -31.50
CA THR A 39 11.74 -23.95 -32.47
C THR A 39 13.12 -23.74 -31.84
N ARG A 40 13.96 -24.76 -31.99
CA ARG A 40 15.28 -24.99 -31.39
C ARG A 40 16.39 -24.34 -32.24
N GLY A 41 17.19 -23.48 -31.63
CA GLY A 41 18.50 -23.00 -32.13
C GLY A 41 19.25 -22.31 -30.98
N LYS A 42 20.22 -22.95 -30.33
CA LYS A 42 21.67 -22.97 -30.61
C LYS A 42 22.36 -21.64 -30.20
N HIS A 43 23.41 -21.80 -29.38
CA HIS A 43 24.53 -20.91 -29.02
C HIS A 43 24.34 -19.65 -28.14
N SER A 44 25.25 -19.60 -27.15
CA SER A 44 25.99 -18.46 -26.57
C SER A 44 25.39 -17.59 -25.46
N SER A 45 26.13 -17.61 -24.34
CA SER A 45 26.48 -16.52 -23.42
C SER A 45 25.41 -15.88 -22.51
N THR A 46 25.69 -16.02 -21.21
CA THR A 46 25.24 -15.21 -20.07
C THR A 46 25.29 -13.70 -20.31
N PRO A 47 24.27 -12.92 -19.91
CA PRO A 47 24.41 -11.49 -19.73
C PRO A 47 24.63 -11.15 -18.25
N SER A 48 25.80 -10.55 -18.00
CA SER A 48 26.17 -9.84 -16.79
C SER A 48 25.48 -8.47 -16.69
N SER A 49 25.34 -8.00 -15.45
CA SER A 49 24.76 -6.74 -14.97
C SER A 49 25.07 -5.48 -15.80
N PRO A 50 24.18 -4.47 -15.81
CA PRO A 50 24.48 -3.16 -16.38
C PRO A 50 25.48 -2.39 -15.51
N THR A 51 26.71 -2.24 -16.00
CA THR A 51 27.71 -1.31 -15.49
C THR A 51 27.31 0.13 -15.83
N SER A 52 27.41 1.01 -14.84
CA SER A 52 27.25 2.46 -14.92
C SER A 52 28.06 3.08 -16.07
N PRO A 53 27.60 4.17 -16.72
CA PRO A 53 28.38 4.86 -17.72
C PRO A 53 29.56 5.60 -17.05
N SER A 54 30.78 5.18 -17.39
CA SER A 54 31.99 5.96 -17.11
C SER A 54 31.97 7.22 -17.95
N PHE A 55 31.78 8.37 -17.31
CA PHE A 55 32.04 9.66 -17.94
C PHE A 55 33.55 9.79 -18.16
N ALA A 56 33.97 9.66 -19.43
CA ALA A 56 35.32 10.00 -19.83
C ALA A 56 35.53 11.50 -19.57
N PHE A 57 36.36 11.83 -18.58
CA PHE A 57 36.84 13.19 -18.40
C PHE A 57 37.79 13.47 -19.58
N SER A 58 37.25 14.07 -20.64
CA SER A 58 38.07 14.59 -21.72
C SER A 58 38.98 15.66 -21.13
N SER A 59 40.28 15.40 -21.12
CA SER A 59 41.29 16.39 -20.75
C SER A 59 41.24 17.49 -21.79
N PHE A 60 40.46 18.54 -21.51
CA PHE A 60 40.36 19.71 -22.34
C PHE A 60 41.73 20.41 -22.36
N SER A 61 42.42 20.32 -23.49
CA SER A 61 43.63 21.09 -23.74
C SER A 61 43.28 22.57 -23.64
N ALA A 62 43.75 23.24 -22.58
CA ALA A 62 43.50 24.63 -22.30
C ALA A 62 44.20 25.51 -23.35
N THR A 63 43.52 25.74 -24.47
CA THR A 63 43.80 26.92 -25.29
C THR A 63 43.26 28.10 -24.49
N VAL A 64 44.17 28.86 -23.87
CA VAL A 64 43.85 30.11 -23.17
C VAL A 64 43.35 31.10 -24.20
N VAL A 65 42.03 31.16 -24.37
CA VAL A 65 41.36 32.26 -25.07
C VAL A 65 41.50 33.50 -24.17
N PRO A 66 41.95 34.66 -24.69
CA PRO A 66 42.05 35.85 -23.87
C PRO A 66 40.65 36.22 -23.39
N VAL A 67 40.49 36.27 -22.06
CA VAL A 67 39.29 36.81 -21.41
C VAL A 67 39.17 38.26 -21.82
N SER A 68 38.34 38.51 -22.84
CA SER A 68 37.75 39.82 -23.06
C SER A 68 36.87 40.09 -21.84
N SER A 69 37.05 41.25 -21.23
CA SER A 69 36.34 41.76 -20.05
C SER A 69 34.86 42.05 -20.35
N ALA A 70 34.11 41.03 -20.78
CA ALA A 70 32.67 41.10 -20.91
C ALA A 70 32.04 41.10 -19.52
N SER A 71 31.54 42.26 -19.11
CA SER A 71 30.60 42.43 -18.00
C SER A 71 29.54 41.31 -18.04
N PRO A 72 29.18 40.67 -16.90
CA PRO A 72 28.12 39.66 -16.88
C PRO A 72 26.86 40.28 -17.51
N GLN A 73 26.47 39.75 -18.67
CA GLN A 73 25.27 40.22 -19.36
C GLN A 73 24.09 40.01 -18.42
N PRO A 74 23.27 41.03 -18.14
CA PRO A 74 22.08 40.84 -17.32
C PRO A 74 21.23 39.76 -17.98
N LEU A 75 20.73 38.81 -17.17
CA LEU A 75 19.71 37.87 -17.63
C LEU A 75 18.64 38.67 -18.35
N THR A 76 18.40 38.35 -19.63
CA THR A 76 17.44 39.09 -20.43
C THR A 76 16.08 39.04 -19.73
N SER A 77 15.30 40.12 -19.78
CA SER A 77 13.96 40.15 -19.17
C SER A 77 13.09 38.97 -19.60
N HIS A 78 13.29 38.48 -20.83
CA HIS A 78 12.71 37.27 -21.37
C HIS A 78 13.10 36.01 -20.60
N ALA A 79 14.39 35.78 -20.34
CA ALA A 79 14.85 34.61 -19.57
C ALA A 79 14.28 34.60 -18.14
N LEU A 80 14.17 35.76 -17.49
CA LEU A 80 13.54 35.89 -16.18
C LEU A 80 12.03 35.60 -16.22
N ALA A 81 11.34 35.97 -17.30
CA ALA A 81 9.91 35.68 -17.47
C ALA A 81 9.68 34.17 -17.70
N GLU A 82 10.52 33.53 -18.51
CA GLU A 82 10.45 32.09 -18.79
C GLU A 82 10.72 31.25 -17.53
N LEU A 83 11.73 31.62 -16.75
CA LEU A 83 12.02 30.96 -15.47
C LEU A 83 10.88 31.10 -14.46
N ARG A 84 10.24 32.29 -14.38
CA ARG A 84 9.03 32.47 -13.54
C ARG A 84 7.87 31.60 -14.00
N ALA A 85 7.67 31.47 -15.31
CA ALA A 85 6.64 30.61 -15.87
C ALA A 85 6.92 29.13 -15.53
N GLN A 86 8.17 28.68 -15.65
CA GLN A 86 8.58 27.33 -15.26
C GLN A 86 8.34 27.05 -13.78
N PHE A 87 8.73 27.95 -12.86
CA PHE A 87 8.46 27.77 -11.43
C PHE A 87 6.96 27.77 -11.10
N SER A 88 6.18 28.62 -11.76
CA SER A 88 4.72 28.64 -11.59
C SER A 88 4.09 27.32 -12.01
N GLU A 89 4.57 26.72 -13.11
CA GLU A 89 4.09 25.42 -13.57
C GLU A 89 4.54 24.27 -12.63
N GLN A 90 5.76 24.36 -12.09
CA GLN A 90 6.24 23.41 -11.08
C GLN A 90 5.38 23.41 -9.82
N LEU A 91 4.95 24.58 -9.34
CA LEU A 91 4.04 24.69 -8.18
C LEU A 91 2.69 24.02 -8.47
N LYS A 92 2.08 24.26 -9.64
CA LYS A 92 0.82 23.59 -10.02
C LYS A 92 0.97 22.07 -10.13
N CYS A 93 2.10 21.61 -10.64
CA CYS A 93 2.41 20.18 -10.72
C CYS A 93 2.49 19.57 -9.31
N LEU A 94 3.11 20.29 -8.36
CA LEU A 94 3.19 19.88 -6.97
C LEU A 94 1.81 19.82 -6.30
N ASP A 95 0.95 20.82 -6.52
CA ASP A 95 -0.44 20.82 -6.04
C ASP A 95 -1.23 19.62 -6.56
N SER A 96 -1.13 19.37 -7.88
CA SER A 96 -1.82 18.27 -8.54
C SER A 96 -1.34 16.91 -8.03
N LYS A 97 -0.04 16.80 -7.73
CA LYS A 97 0.54 15.59 -7.12
C LYS A 97 0.00 15.36 -5.72
N LEU A 98 -0.06 16.41 -4.88
CA LEU A 98 -0.59 16.29 -3.52
C LEU A 98 -2.06 15.82 -3.54
N ASP A 99 -2.90 16.42 -4.40
CA ASP A 99 -4.32 16.05 -4.52
C ASP A 99 -4.51 14.57 -4.88
N LEU A 100 -3.69 14.07 -5.81
CA LEU A 100 -3.66 12.65 -6.17
C LEU A 100 -3.18 11.77 -5.01
N ASP A 101 -2.09 12.17 -4.34
CA ASP A 101 -1.54 11.42 -3.22
C ASP A 101 -2.57 11.31 -2.08
N VAL A 102 -3.23 12.41 -1.70
CA VAL A 102 -4.29 12.44 -0.67
C VAL A 102 -5.45 11.52 -1.05
N THR A 103 -5.87 11.56 -2.32
CA THR A 103 -6.93 10.70 -2.84
C THR A 103 -6.57 9.23 -2.69
N VAL A 104 -5.39 8.81 -3.17
CA VAL A 104 -4.94 7.42 -3.11
C VAL A 104 -4.72 6.96 -1.67
N MET A 105 -4.16 7.81 -0.80
CA MET A 105 -3.98 7.48 0.62
C MET A 105 -5.32 7.24 1.33
N SER A 106 -6.35 8.04 1.02
CA SER A 106 -7.70 7.83 1.54
C SER A 106 -8.30 6.49 1.07
N GLU A 107 -8.13 6.14 -0.22
CA GLU A 107 -8.58 4.84 -0.75
C GLU A 107 -7.86 3.67 -0.07
N LEU A 108 -6.55 3.78 0.13
CA LEU A 108 -5.76 2.77 0.84
C LEU A 108 -6.17 2.63 2.30
N HIS A 109 -6.45 3.74 2.98
CA HIS A 109 -6.90 3.75 4.36
C HIS A 109 -8.23 2.97 4.51
N GLU A 110 -9.19 3.23 3.63
CA GLU A 110 -10.46 2.49 3.61
C GLU A 110 -10.26 1.01 3.24
N PHE A 111 -9.37 0.73 2.29
CA PHE A 111 -9.02 -0.65 1.94
C PHE A 111 -8.51 -1.43 3.16
N TYR A 112 -7.55 -0.88 3.92
CA TYR A 112 -7.00 -1.55 5.10
C TYR A 112 -8.01 -1.70 6.24
N ARG A 113 -8.92 -0.74 6.44
CA ARG A 113 -10.04 -0.92 7.39
C ARG A 113 -10.93 -2.09 6.99
N ARG A 114 -11.35 -2.15 5.72
CA ARG A 114 -12.18 -3.27 5.23
C ARG A 114 -11.43 -4.59 5.29
N ARG A 115 -10.14 -4.60 4.94
CA ARG A 115 -9.31 -5.79 5.02
C ARG A 115 -9.21 -6.30 6.45
N ALA A 116 -9.00 -5.42 7.43
CA ALA A 116 -8.97 -5.78 8.84
C ALA A 116 -10.27 -6.47 9.29
N LEU A 117 -11.43 -5.94 8.89
CA LEU A 117 -12.73 -6.56 9.20
C LEU A 117 -12.86 -7.97 8.60
N VAL A 118 -12.42 -8.17 7.35
CA VAL A 118 -12.44 -9.49 6.71
C VAL A 118 -11.55 -10.49 7.46
N GLU A 119 -10.34 -10.07 7.86
CA GLU A 119 -9.43 -10.92 8.64
C GLU A 119 -10.02 -11.26 10.02
N GLN A 120 -10.67 -10.29 10.67
CA GLN A 120 -11.34 -10.50 11.95
C GLN A 120 -12.49 -11.50 11.83
N ASP A 121 -13.38 -11.32 10.85
CA ASP A 121 -14.50 -12.22 10.59
C ASP A 121 -14.01 -13.66 10.33
N TYR A 122 -12.90 -13.80 9.61
CA TYR A 122 -12.31 -15.11 9.34
C TYR A 122 -11.72 -15.74 10.61
N SER A 123 -11.03 -14.95 11.44
CA SER A 123 -10.59 -15.40 12.77
C SER A 123 -11.78 -15.90 13.60
N ASP A 124 -12.82 -15.08 13.76
CA ASP A 124 -13.99 -15.42 14.58
C ASP A 124 -14.71 -16.69 14.07
N ALA A 125 -14.77 -16.87 12.73
CA ALA A 125 -15.34 -18.06 12.12
C ALA A 125 -14.54 -19.33 12.46
N LEU A 126 -13.20 -19.27 12.44
CA LEU A 126 -12.33 -20.39 12.80
C LEU A 126 -12.43 -20.72 14.29
N ALA A 127 -12.39 -19.71 15.17
CA ALA A 127 -12.56 -19.89 16.61
C ALA A 127 -13.93 -20.52 16.94
N LYS A 128 -14.99 -20.05 16.29
CA LYS A 128 -16.35 -20.60 16.44
C LYS A 128 -16.43 -22.05 15.99
N LEU A 129 -15.79 -22.40 14.86
CA LEU A 129 -15.72 -23.77 14.37
C LEU A 129 -15.07 -24.67 15.43
N VAL A 130 -13.88 -24.31 15.90
CA VAL A 130 -13.14 -25.07 16.93
C VAL A 130 -13.98 -25.25 18.20
N ASN A 131 -14.62 -24.19 18.69
CA ASN A 131 -15.44 -24.24 19.91
C ASN A 131 -16.69 -25.12 19.73
N SER A 132 -17.33 -25.08 18.56
CA SER A 132 -18.49 -25.93 18.27
C SER A 132 -18.12 -27.42 18.23
N LEU A 133 -16.94 -27.75 17.69
CA LEU A 133 -16.43 -29.11 17.63
C LEU A 133 -15.99 -29.60 19.00
N LYS A 134 -15.30 -28.77 19.79
CA LYS A 134 -14.94 -29.08 21.19
C LYS A 134 -16.18 -29.36 22.05
N HIS A 135 -17.21 -28.54 21.93
CA HIS A 135 -18.45 -28.72 22.68
C HIS A 135 -19.13 -30.06 22.34
N LYS A 136 -19.29 -30.38 21.04
CA LYS A 136 -19.84 -31.67 20.60
C LYS A 136 -18.99 -32.85 21.09
N HIS A 137 -17.67 -32.75 20.94
CA HIS A 137 -16.75 -33.80 21.36
C HIS A 137 -16.78 -34.05 22.87
N SER A 138 -16.82 -33.00 23.69
CA SER A 138 -16.93 -33.15 25.15
C SER A 138 -18.20 -33.90 25.58
N ASN A 139 -19.33 -33.67 24.89
CA ASN A 139 -20.61 -34.31 25.20
C ASN A 139 -20.62 -35.83 24.90
N GLU A 140 -19.82 -36.26 23.92
CA GLU A 140 -19.71 -37.67 23.50
C GLU A 140 -18.67 -38.44 24.34
N THR A 141 -17.57 -37.78 24.68
CA THR A 141 -16.36 -38.43 25.23
C THR A 141 -16.40 -38.57 26.74
N GLY A 142 -17.13 -37.71 27.46
CA GLY A 142 -17.34 -37.82 28.91
C GLY A 142 -18.03 -39.12 29.35
N LYS A 143 -18.59 -39.90 28.42
CA LYS A 143 -19.26 -41.18 28.68
C LYS A 143 -18.33 -42.40 28.54
N ARG A 144 -17.07 -42.21 28.14
CA ARG A 144 -16.15 -43.31 27.80
C ARG A 144 -14.87 -43.24 28.64
N PRO A 145 -14.54 -44.28 29.43
CA PRO A 145 -13.26 -44.32 30.14
C PRO A 145 -12.09 -44.39 29.15
N ASN A 146 -10.95 -43.79 29.51
CA ASN A 146 -9.68 -43.83 28.77
C ASN A 146 -9.70 -43.22 27.35
N TRP A 147 -10.67 -42.34 27.03
CA TRP A 147 -10.77 -41.67 25.72
C TRP A 147 -9.50 -40.92 25.29
N ALA A 148 -8.78 -40.32 26.24
CA ALA A 148 -7.58 -39.55 25.95
C ALA A 148 -6.42 -40.38 25.38
N ASN A 149 -6.45 -41.72 25.53
CA ASN A 149 -5.33 -42.59 25.15
C ASN A 149 -5.34 -43.03 23.69
N TYR A 150 -6.37 -42.68 22.91
CA TYR A 150 -6.44 -43.05 21.49
C TYR A 150 -5.63 -42.10 20.60
N THR A 151 -4.90 -42.63 19.63
CA THR A 151 -4.13 -41.83 18.64
C THR A 151 -5.02 -40.92 17.80
N THR A 152 -6.27 -41.33 17.56
CA THR A 152 -7.29 -40.52 16.89
C THR A 152 -7.68 -39.29 17.72
N THR A 153 -7.67 -39.39 19.06
CA THR A 153 -7.86 -38.24 19.97
C THR A 153 -6.70 -37.26 19.85
N THR A 154 -5.46 -37.75 19.73
CA THR A 154 -4.29 -36.89 19.49
C THR A 154 -4.39 -36.15 18.15
N LEU A 155 -4.76 -36.84 17.07
CA LEU A 155 -4.93 -36.22 15.75
C LEU A 155 -6.01 -35.12 15.77
N TRP A 156 -7.14 -35.41 16.43
CA TRP A 156 -8.22 -34.45 16.64
C TRP A 156 -7.76 -33.18 17.38
N ASN A 157 -7.03 -33.35 18.48
CA ASN A 157 -6.49 -32.22 19.25
C ASN A 157 -5.50 -31.39 18.44
N THR A 158 -4.62 -32.04 17.68
CA THR A 158 -3.70 -31.35 16.78
C THR A 158 -4.46 -30.54 15.73
N LEU A 159 -5.49 -31.10 15.10
CA LEU A 159 -6.31 -30.40 14.10
C LEU A 159 -7.01 -29.16 14.69
N LEU A 160 -7.61 -29.29 15.87
CA LEU A 160 -8.23 -28.15 16.55
C LEU A 160 -7.19 -27.09 16.93
N GLY A 161 -6.02 -27.52 17.40
CA GLY A 161 -4.92 -26.63 17.74
C GLY A 161 -4.36 -25.87 16.54
N THR A 162 -4.14 -26.52 15.41
CA THR A 162 -3.66 -25.85 14.18
C THR A 162 -4.69 -24.86 13.64
N THR A 163 -5.98 -25.20 13.72
CA THR A 163 -7.07 -24.31 13.32
C THR A 163 -7.16 -23.08 14.23
N LEU A 164 -7.01 -23.26 15.54
CA LEU A 164 -7.02 -22.13 16.48
C LEU A 164 -5.79 -21.22 16.29
N ARG A 165 -4.61 -21.81 16.06
CA ARG A 165 -3.41 -21.03 15.73
C ARG A 165 -3.58 -20.22 14.44
N LEU A 166 -4.28 -20.75 13.45
CA LEU A 166 -4.63 -20.01 12.23
C LEU A 166 -5.60 -18.87 12.55
N SER A 167 -6.61 -19.11 13.40
CA SER A 167 -7.50 -18.06 13.93
C SER A 167 -6.70 -16.91 14.54
N ASP A 168 -5.76 -17.20 15.43
CA ASP A 168 -4.93 -16.19 16.10
C ASP A 168 -4.08 -15.41 15.10
N ALA A 169 -3.51 -16.09 14.09
CA ALA A 169 -2.76 -15.42 13.03
C ALA A 169 -3.62 -14.41 12.25
N HIS A 170 -4.88 -14.75 11.95
CA HIS A 170 -5.81 -13.82 11.28
C HIS A 170 -6.24 -12.66 12.19
N ALA A 171 -6.39 -12.90 13.50
CA ALA A 171 -6.62 -11.81 14.45
C ALA A 171 -5.44 -10.82 14.50
N THR A 172 -4.21 -11.34 14.49
CA THR A 172 -3.00 -10.50 14.39
C THR A 172 -2.95 -9.70 13.08
N LEU A 173 -3.30 -10.31 11.94
CA LEU A 173 -3.39 -9.60 10.66
C LEU A 173 -4.46 -8.49 10.70
N SER A 174 -5.63 -8.78 11.27
CA SER A 174 -6.69 -7.78 11.50
C SER A 174 -6.15 -6.57 12.29
N GLU A 175 -5.42 -6.81 13.38
CA GLU A 175 -4.81 -5.75 14.17
C GLU A 175 -3.77 -4.94 13.37
N ILE A 176 -2.88 -5.62 12.64
CA ILE A 176 -1.87 -4.96 11.81
C ILE A 176 -2.51 -4.04 10.77
N PHE A 177 -3.52 -4.52 10.05
CA PHE A 177 -4.20 -3.73 9.04
C PHE A 177 -5.03 -2.59 9.67
N GLY A 178 -5.80 -2.90 10.71
CA GLY A 178 -6.75 -1.96 11.30
C GLY A 178 -6.11 -0.87 12.17
N LYS A 179 -4.91 -1.12 12.72
CA LYS A 179 -4.20 -0.16 13.57
C LYS A 179 -2.93 0.36 12.92
N HIS A 180 -1.99 -0.54 12.62
CA HIS A 180 -0.64 -0.12 12.22
C HIS A 180 -0.60 0.47 10.81
N MET A 181 -1.25 -0.18 9.83
CA MET A 181 -1.26 0.32 8.45
C MET A 181 -2.11 1.59 8.32
N VAL A 182 -3.27 1.62 8.97
CA VAL A 182 -4.13 2.80 9.05
C VAL A 182 -3.37 4.00 9.63
N GLN A 183 -2.68 3.83 10.76
CA GLN A 183 -1.92 4.93 11.38
C GLN A 183 -0.77 5.39 10.47
N ARG A 184 -0.01 4.47 9.88
CA ARG A 184 1.07 4.80 8.94
C ARG A 184 0.60 5.68 7.78
N LEU A 185 -0.59 5.38 7.23
CA LEU A 185 -1.16 6.18 6.13
C LEU A 185 -1.59 7.57 6.60
N ALA A 186 -2.14 7.68 7.82
CA ALA A 186 -2.46 8.99 8.40
C ALA A 186 -1.20 9.84 8.62
N ASP A 187 -0.13 9.25 9.18
CA ASP A 187 1.15 9.95 9.36
C ASP A 187 1.73 10.42 8.02
N MET A 188 1.64 9.58 6.98
CA MET A 188 2.09 9.92 5.62
C MET A 188 1.27 11.06 5.00
N ASP A 189 -0.05 11.10 5.24
CA ASP A 189 -0.93 12.17 4.77
C ASP A 189 -0.59 13.50 5.45
N GLU A 190 -0.41 13.50 6.77
CA GLU A 190 0.02 14.67 7.53
C GLU A 190 1.40 15.17 7.07
N ASP A 191 2.35 14.26 6.84
CA ASP A 191 3.68 14.57 6.33
C ASP A 191 3.64 15.20 4.93
N ALA A 192 2.83 14.65 4.02
CA ALA A 192 2.67 15.15 2.66
C ALA A 192 2.13 16.58 2.66
N ASN A 193 1.08 16.84 3.44
CA ASN A 193 0.50 18.17 3.59
C ASN A 193 1.48 19.16 4.24
N ARG A 194 2.23 18.73 5.26
CA ARG A 194 3.25 19.58 5.91
C ARG A 194 4.36 19.99 4.95
N LEU A 195 4.91 19.04 4.19
CA LEU A 195 5.97 19.31 3.22
C LEU A 195 5.50 20.22 2.08
N HIS A 196 4.27 20.01 1.60
CA HIS A 196 3.66 20.87 0.59
C HIS A 196 3.52 22.31 1.09
N LYS A 197 2.99 22.50 2.29
CA LYS A 197 2.89 23.82 2.91
C LYS A 197 4.25 24.49 3.05
N GLN A 198 5.26 23.76 3.51
CA GLN A 198 6.63 24.28 3.61
C GLN A 198 7.15 24.75 2.25
N CYS A 199 6.89 24.00 1.17
CA CYS A 199 7.29 24.38 -0.18
C CYS A 199 6.59 25.67 -0.65
N LEU A 200 5.29 25.83 -0.34
CA LEU A 200 4.55 27.06 -0.64
C LEU A 200 5.09 28.26 0.15
N ASP A 201 5.32 28.10 1.45
CA ASP A 201 5.85 29.14 2.32
C ASP A 201 7.26 29.58 1.85
N ASP A 202 8.14 28.63 1.50
CA ASP A 202 9.47 28.91 0.96
C ASP A 202 9.41 29.59 -0.42
N SER A 203 8.39 29.29 -1.24
CA SER A 203 8.18 29.91 -2.55
C SER A 203 7.62 31.34 -2.48
N THR A 204 7.03 31.72 -1.34
CA THR A 204 6.38 33.02 -1.11
C THR A 204 7.17 33.93 -0.18
N GLY A 205 8.51 33.77 -0.13
CA GLY A 205 9.41 34.57 0.69
C GLY A 205 9.12 36.09 0.68
N PRO A 206 9.47 36.81 1.77
CA PRO A 206 9.06 38.20 2.03
C PRO A 206 9.42 39.20 0.94
#